data_AF-W5N3Q1-F1
#
_entry.id   AF-W5N3Q1-F1
#
_cell.length_a   1.000
_cell.length_b   1.000
_cell.length_c   1.000
_cell.angle_alpha   90.00
_cell.angle_beta   90.00
_cell.angle_gamma   90.00
#
_symmetry.space_group_name_H-M   'P 1'
#
loop_
_entity.id
_entity.type
_entity.pdbx_description
1 polymer ?
#
loop_
_entity_poly.entity_id
_entity_poly.type
_entity_poly.pdbx_seq_one_letter_code
_entity_poly.pdbx_strand_id
1 'polypeptide(L)'
;MAFTLYSLIQAAILCVNAVAVLHEERFLSKIGWGADQGIGGFGDEPGIKSQLMNLVRSVRTVMRDYEKGKFVYFKNSELLKCTAWIAYEVKIKSECAASTGRGLPETLKYVMCSLKPIKHCKSFRHDHNFLIIKLCTTQAPLVVVFNFMKGRRILKLRRAPVNVKFVTNTTKECKRILFERLKRLEFDIEETEIFTSLTAARSLVEQQNVRPLLLVENSALEDFSVGIETSDPNAVVIGLAPDHFNYQTMNKAFRLILDGAPLIAIHKARYYKRKDGLALGPGPFVTGLEYATDTKATVVGKPERTFFLEALRNLDCKPEEAIMIGDDVRDDIGGAQNSGMMGILVKTGKYRQGDEVKINPPPYLTCDSFLQAVDHILQNLK
;
A
#
# COMPACT_ATOMS: atom_id res chain seq x y z
N MET A 1 7.42 46.13 23.97
CA MET A 1 6.93 44.81 23.53
C MET A 1 8.15 43.92 23.29
N ALA A 2 8.35 42.87 24.09
CA ALA A 2 9.50 42.00 23.93
C ALA A 2 9.31 41.12 22.69
N PHE A 3 10.21 41.24 21.71
CA PHE A 3 10.30 40.32 20.58
C PHE A 3 10.68 38.94 21.11
N THR A 4 9.74 38.00 21.12
CA THR A 4 10.03 36.61 21.49
C THR A 4 10.56 35.84 20.27
N LEU A 5 11.41 34.84 20.50
CA LEU A 5 11.93 33.94 19.46
C LEU A 5 10.78 33.30 18.64
N TYR A 6 9.64 33.05 19.29
CA TYR A 6 8.43 32.53 18.65
C TYR A 6 7.85 33.48 17.60
N SER A 7 7.71 34.78 17.92
CA SER A 7 7.28 35.80 16.96
C SER A 7 8.22 35.92 15.77
N LEU A 8 9.52 35.67 15.96
CA LEU A 8 10.52 35.73 14.89
C LEU A 8 10.40 34.53 13.94
N ILE A 9 10.20 33.32 14.49
CA ILE A 9 9.95 32.09 13.72
C ILE A 9 8.62 32.21 12.95
N GLN A 10 7.58 32.72 13.59
CA GLN A 10 6.27 32.91 12.95
C GLN A 10 6.33 33.90 11.78
N ALA A 11 7.03 35.03 11.95
CA ALA A 11 7.26 35.99 10.88
C ALA A 11 8.09 35.38 9.72
N ALA A 12 9.12 34.59 10.04
CA ALA A 12 9.94 33.92 9.04
C ALA A 12 9.12 32.93 8.19
N ILE A 13 8.24 32.13 8.82
CA ILE A 13 7.36 31.18 8.12
C ILE A 13 6.36 31.92 7.21
N LEU A 14 5.77 33.02 7.70
CA LEU A 14 4.83 33.82 6.91
C LEU A 14 5.52 34.47 5.71
N CYS A 15 6.75 34.96 5.85
CA CYS A 15 7.55 35.50 4.75
C CYS A 15 7.89 34.41 3.71
N VAL A 16 8.30 33.21 4.15
CA VAL A 16 8.59 32.09 3.24
C VAL A 16 7.33 31.67 2.46
N ASN A 17 6.17 31.61 3.12
CA ASN A 17 4.90 31.34 2.45
C ASN A 17 4.51 32.44 1.45
N ALA A 18 4.73 33.71 1.78
CA ALA A 18 4.45 34.83 0.88
C ALA A 18 5.35 34.80 -0.38
N VAL A 19 6.64 34.46 -0.22
CA VAL A 19 7.59 34.31 -1.33
C VAL A 19 7.25 33.09 -2.20
N ALA A 20 6.76 32.00 -1.61
CA ALA A 20 6.35 30.81 -2.37
C ALA A 20 5.09 31.05 -3.22
N VAL A 21 4.22 31.97 -2.80
CA VAL A 21 2.94 32.29 -3.48
C VAL A 21 3.09 33.40 -4.54
N LEU A 22 4.01 34.35 -4.36
CA LEU A 22 4.23 35.46 -5.30
C LEU A 22 5.41 35.16 -6.23
N HIS A 23 5.22 35.34 -7.54
CA HIS A 23 6.14 35.05 -8.66
C HIS A 23 7.66 35.07 -8.29
N GLU A 24 8.19 33.88 -7.97
CA GLU A 24 9.55 33.63 -7.44
C GLU A 24 10.64 34.40 -8.21
N GLU A 25 10.63 34.33 -9.53
CA GLU A 25 11.65 34.96 -10.37
C GLU A 25 11.70 36.49 -10.21
N ARG A 26 10.54 37.13 -10.01
CA ARG A 26 10.44 38.60 -9.89
C ARG A 26 10.84 39.09 -8.50
N PHE A 27 10.65 38.25 -7.48
CA PHE A 27 11.12 38.54 -6.12
C PHE A 27 12.62 38.32 -6.00
N LEU A 28 13.13 37.19 -6.50
CA LEU A 28 14.55 36.84 -6.47
C LEU A 28 15.41 37.82 -7.29
N SER A 29 14.91 38.31 -8.43
CA SER A 29 15.61 39.34 -9.21
C SER A 29 15.75 40.67 -8.45
N LYS A 30 14.74 41.03 -7.64
CA LYS A 30 14.70 42.32 -6.92
C LYS A 30 15.61 42.35 -5.69
N ILE A 31 15.91 41.19 -5.11
CA ILE A 31 16.86 41.05 -3.99
C ILE A 31 18.29 40.66 -4.44
N GLY A 32 18.56 40.66 -5.74
CA GLY A 32 19.89 40.34 -6.30
C GLY A 32 20.25 38.85 -6.22
N TRP A 33 19.25 37.98 -6.07
CA TRP A 33 19.42 36.51 -5.99
C TRP A 33 18.86 35.81 -7.24
N GLY A 34 18.77 36.54 -8.35
CA GLY A 34 18.50 35.99 -9.67
C GLY A 34 19.57 34.97 -10.06
N ALA A 35 19.18 33.98 -10.86
CA ALA A 35 20.01 32.85 -11.21
C ALA A 35 21.25 33.29 -12.02
N ASP A 36 22.37 33.46 -11.32
CA ASP A 36 23.69 33.34 -11.92
C ASP A 36 24.24 31.97 -11.50
N GLN A 37 24.27 31.03 -12.44
CA GLN A 37 24.75 29.67 -12.22
C GLN A 37 26.28 29.65 -12.26
N GLY A 38 26.90 29.90 -11.10
CA GLY A 38 28.26 29.43 -10.85
C GLY A 38 28.22 27.95 -10.49
N ILE A 39 28.68 27.09 -11.39
CA ILE A 39 28.88 25.64 -11.15
C ILE A 39 29.97 25.50 -10.08
N GLY A 40 29.57 25.30 -8.82
CA GLY A 40 30.48 24.98 -7.72
C GLY A 40 30.86 23.50 -7.72
N GLY A 41 32.15 23.21 -7.58
CA GLY A 41 32.75 21.88 -7.66
C GLY A 41 32.29 20.90 -6.60
N PHE A 42 32.50 19.61 -6.88
CA PHE A 42 32.19 18.49 -6.01
C PHE A 42 32.97 18.61 -4.68
N GLY A 43 32.28 18.91 -3.58
CA GLY A 43 32.86 18.85 -2.23
C GLY A 43 32.57 20.02 -1.29
N ASP A 44 32.03 21.15 -1.76
CA ASP A 44 31.76 22.29 -0.89
C ASP A 44 30.37 22.21 -0.24
N GLU A 45 30.29 22.48 1.07
CA GLU A 45 29.03 22.58 1.80
C GLU A 45 28.13 23.69 1.21
N PRO A 46 26.85 23.42 0.95
CA PRO A 46 25.96 24.43 0.39
C PRO A 46 25.82 25.60 1.38
N GLY A 47 26.32 26.77 1.00
CA GLY A 47 26.19 27.98 1.81
C GLY A 47 24.72 28.31 2.13
N ILE A 48 24.51 29.11 3.18
CA ILE A 48 23.17 29.45 3.73
C ILE A 48 22.17 29.90 2.64
N LYS A 49 22.65 30.60 1.61
CA LYS A 49 21.86 31.01 0.44
C LYS A 49 21.29 29.82 -0.36
N SER A 50 22.11 28.79 -0.61
CA SER A 50 21.71 27.56 -1.32
C SER A 50 20.71 26.75 -0.51
N GLN A 51 20.94 26.62 0.80
CA GLN A 51 20.01 25.92 1.69
C GLN A 51 18.65 26.60 1.76
N LEU A 52 18.62 27.94 1.83
CA LEU A 52 17.37 28.71 1.82
C LEU A 52 16.62 28.57 0.48
N MET A 53 17.34 28.58 -0.63
CA MET A 53 16.76 28.36 -1.97
C MET A 53 16.19 26.95 -2.13
N ASN A 54 16.88 25.94 -1.61
CA ASN A 54 16.39 24.55 -1.61
C ASN A 54 15.15 24.39 -0.73
N LEU A 55 15.09 25.09 0.41
CA LEU A 55 13.91 25.09 1.27
C LEU A 55 12.70 25.74 0.56
N VAL A 56 12.88 26.90 -0.06
CA VAL A 56 11.83 27.59 -0.82
C VAL A 56 11.31 26.72 -1.97
N ARG A 57 12.20 26.06 -2.72
CA ARG A 57 11.83 25.13 -3.80
C ARG A 57 11.11 23.88 -3.28
N SER A 58 11.54 23.34 -2.13
CA SER A 58 10.91 22.17 -1.52
C SER A 58 9.49 22.49 -1.05
N VAL A 59 9.31 23.62 -0.38
CA VAL A 59 7.99 24.11 0.06
C VAL A 59 7.08 24.36 -1.16
N ARG A 60 7.60 24.97 -2.24
CA ARG A 60 6.85 25.18 -3.49
C ARG A 60 6.46 23.86 -4.15
N THR A 61 7.33 22.86 -4.16
CA THR A 61 7.04 21.54 -4.76
C THR A 61 5.89 20.86 -4.01
N VAL A 62 5.91 20.92 -2.68
CA VAL A 62 4.82 20.41 -1.83
C VAL A 62 3.52 21.19 -2.08
N MET A 63 3.59 22.50 -2.29
CA MET A 63 2.42 23.34 -2.58
C MET A 63 1.86 23.14 -4.00
N ARG A 64 2.72 22.91 -5.01
CA ARG A 64 2.32 22.64 -6.41
C ARG A 64 1.71 21.26 -6.62
N ASP A 65 2.16 20.25 -5.87
CA ASP A 65 1.49 18.95 -5.83
C ASP A 65 0.09 19.04 -5.23
N TYR A 66 -0.19 20.11 -4.47
CA TYR A 66 -1.54 20.45 -4.00
C TYR A 66 -2.42 21.10 -5.09
N GLU A 67 -1.82 21.82 -6.05
CA GLU A 67 -2.56 22.51 -7.14
C GLU A 67 -3.07 21.58 -8.25
N LYS A 68 -2.51 20.37 -8.42
CA LYS A 68 -2.95 19.41 -9.45
C LYS A 68 -4.17 18.58 -9.05
N GLY A 69 -4.78 18.84 -7.89
CA GLY A 69 -5.97 18.16 -7.39
C GLY A 69 -7.13 19.11 -7.11
N LYS A 70 -7.82 19.58 -8.16
CA LYS A 70 -9.15 20.25 -8.17
C LYS A 70 -9.35 21.49 -7.27
N PHE A 71 -9.71 22.62 -7.90
CA PHE A 71 -10.30 23.78 -7.26
C PHE A 71 -11.52 23.40 -6.39
N VAL A 72 -11.50 23.83 -5.13
CA VAL A 72 -12.69 24.24 -4.40
C VAL A 72 -12.41 25.68 -3.98
N TYR A 73 -13.30 26.61 -4.35
CA TYR A 73 -13.24 28.00 -3.89
C TYR A 73 -13.29 28.01 -2.36
N PHE A 74 -12.16 28.24 -1.69
CA PHE A 74 -12.13 28.44 -0.24
C PHE A 74 -12.19 29.93 0.08
N LYS A 75 -13.33 30.37 0.62
CA LYS A 75 -13.49 31.69 1.26
C LYS A 75 -12.48 31.84 2.41
N ASN A 76 -12.00 33.07 2.60
CA ASN A 76 -11.01 33.56 3.59
C ASN A 76 -11.12 33.05 5.05
N SER A 77 -12.17 32.32 5.44
CA SER A 77 -12.42 31.88 6.82
C SER A 77 -11.72 30.58 7.24
N GLU A 78 -11.16 29.80 6.31
CA GLU A 78 -10.51 28.50 6.63
C GLU A 78 -8.97 28.61 6.77
N LEU A 79 -8.34 29.64 6.22
CA LEU A 79 -6.92 29.96 6.45
C LEU A 79 -6.65 30.31 7.93
N LEU A 80 -7.64 30.90 8.62
CA LEU A 80 -7.63 31.09 10.07
C LEU A 80 -7.73 29.77 10.85
N LYS A 81 -8.30 28.72 10.27
CA LYS A 81 -8.45 27.42 10.95
C LYS A 81 -7.18 26.58 10.87
N CYS A 82 -6.46 26.64 9.75
CA CYS A 82 -5.13 26.02 9.65
C CYS A 82 -4.11 26.69 10.59
N THR A 83 -4.15 28.01 10.75
CA THR A 83 -3.31 28.71 11.74
C THR A 83 -3.75 28.43 13.18
N ALA A 84 -5.06 28.29 13.44
CA ALA A 84 -5.58 27.90 14.75
C ALA A 84 -5.22 26.45 15.13
N TRP A 85 -5.18 25.52 14.18
CA TRP A 85 -4.83 24.12 14.44
C TRP A 85 -3.33 23.96 14.78
N ILE A 86 -2.45 24.68 14.07
CA ILE A 86 -1.02 24.71 14.38
C ILE A 86 -0.77 25.40 15.73
N ALA A 87 -1.52 26.46 16.06
CA ALA A 87 -1.45 27.09 17.38
C ALA A 87 -1.96 26.17 18.51
N TYR A 88 -2.94 25.31 18.23
CA TYR A 88 -3.49 24.33 19.19
C TYR A 88 -2.49 23.20 19.50
N GLU A 89 -1.80 22.68 18.49
CA GLU A 89 -0.77 21.64 18.67
C GLU A 89 0.46 22.15 19.45
N VAL A 90 0.86 23.41 19.22
CA VAL A 90 1.94 24.07 19.96
C VAL A 90 1.53 24.36 21.41
N LYS A 91 0.26 24.72 21.65
CA LYS A 91 -0.29 24.96 22.98
C LYS A 91 -0.36 23.68 23.83
N ILE A 92 -0.78 22.55 23.25
CA ILE A 92 -0.80 21.25 23.94
C ILE A 92 0.60 20.80 24.36
N LYS A 93 1.62 21.02 23.51
CA LYS A 93 3.02 20.72 23.86
C LYS A 93 3.59 21.66 24.93
N SER A 94 3.12 22.89 25.01
CA SER A 94 3.51 23.85 26.07
C SER A 94 2.82 23.58 27.42
N GLU A 95 1.58 23.06 27.41
CA GLU A 95 0.82 22.71 28.63
C GLU A 95 1.34 21.40 29.26
N CYS A 96 1.90 20.47 28.48
CA CYS A 96 2.64 19.31 29.01
C CYS A 96 3.96 19.69 29.72
N ALA A 97 4.54 20.87 29.46
CA ALA A 97 5.72 21.38 30.17
C ALA A 97 5.37 22.18 31.44
N ALA A 98 4.09 22.54 31.62
CA ALA A 98 3.57 23.31 32.75
C ALA A 98 3.08 22.43 33.92
N SER A 99 3.36 21.13 33.92
CA SER A 99 3.19 20.22 35.07
C SER A 99 4.20 20.48 36.21
N THR A 100 4.91 21.62 36.17
CA THR A 100 5.90 22.10 37.15
C THR A 100 5.34 23.11 38.17
N GLY A 101 4.00 23.22 38.28
CA GLY A 101 3.36 23.70 39.51
C GLY A 101 3.34 25.22 39.75
N ARG A 102 2.78 26.01 38.83
CA ARG A 102 2.26 27.36 39.15
C ARG A 102 0.90 27.58 38.48
N GLY A 103 -0.07 28.09 39.26
CA GLY A 103 -1.46 28.26 38.86
C GLY A 103 -1.69 29.29 37.73
N LEU A 104 -2.78 29.09 36.98
CA LEU A 104 -3.16 29.91 35.82
C LEU A 104 -3.87 31.24 36.22
N PRO A 105 -3.59 32.38 35.56
CA PRO A 105 -4.30 33.64 35.76
C PRO A 105 -5.73 33.66 35.19
N GLU A 106 -6.58 34.51 35.77
CA GLU A 106 -8.04 34.55 35.63
C GLU A 106 -8.62 34.95 34.26
N THR A 107 -7.78 35.20 33.25
CA THR A 107 -8.20 35.58 31.90
C THR A 107 -8.56 34.39 31.00
N LEU A 108 -8.30 33.14 31.43
CA LEU A 108 -8.65 31.92 30.69
C LEU A 108 -10.07 31.38 30.99
N LYS A 109 -10.79 31.97 31.94
CA LYS A 109 -12.20 31.60 32.23
C LYS A 109 -13.21 32.09 31.17
N TYR A 110 -12.86 33.09 30.36
CA TYR A 110 -13.81 33.74 29.45
C TYR A 110 -13.97 33.08 28.07
N VAL A 111 -13.13 32.11 27.69
CA VAL A 111 -13.19 31.46 26.36
C VAL A 111 -13.90 30.10 26.40
N MET A 112 -14.25 29.58 27.57
CA MET A 112 -15.00 28.32 27.72
C MET A 112 -16.54 28.47 27.65
N CYS A 113 -17.08 29.66 27.35
CA CYS A 113 -18.52 29.93 27.44
C CYS A 113 -19.28 29.99 26.09
N SER A 114 -18.83 29.29 25.03
CA SER A 114 -19.54 29.33 23.73
C SER A 114 -19.65 28.00 22.98
N LEU A 115 -19.66 26.87 23.69
CA LEU A 115 -20.07 25.58 23.11
C LEU A 115 -21.22 25.00 23.94
N LYS A 116 -22.46 25.31 23.54
CA LYS A 116 -23.66 24.64 24.06
C LYS A 116 -23.81 23.24 23.41
N PRO A 117 -24.24 22.22 24.18
CA PRO A 117 -24.53 20.90 23.66
C PRO A 117 -25.94 20.85 23.06
N ILE A 118 -26.10 20.29 21.86
CA ILE A 118 -27.42 19.95 21.31
C ILE A 118 -27.69 18.47 21.65
N LYS A 119 -28.63 18.26 22.57
CA LYS A 119 -29.42 17.02 22.72
C LYS A 119 -30.88 17.40 22.48
N HIS A 120 -31.56 16.76 21.52
CA HIS A 120 -32.89 16.15 21.73
C HIS A 120 -33.38 15.30 20.54
N CYS A 121 -34.15 14.29 20.93
CA CYS A 121 -34.72 13.13 20.23
C CYS A 121 -35.94 13.46 19.33
N LYS A 122 -36.24 12.63 18.31
CA LYS A 122 -37.52 11.89 18.16
C LYS A 122 -37.65 11.03 16.88
N SER A 123 -38.31 9.90 17.12
CA SER A 123 -38.87 8.84 16.25
C SER A 123 -39.59 9.27 14.97
N PHE A 124 -39.45 8.47 13.89
CA PHE A 124 -40.48 8.24 12.87
C PHE A 124 -40.43 6.77 12.40
N ARG A 125 -41.62 6.17 12.21
CA ARG A 125 -41.91 4.77 11.84
C ARG A 125 -42.80 4.78 10.57
N HIS A 126 -42.79 3.66 9.83
CA HIS A 126 -43.61 3.27 8.64
C HIS A 126 -43.17 3.87 7.29
N ASP A 127 -43.11 3.16 6.15
CA ASP A 127 -43.48 1.79 5.77
C ASP A 127 -42.90 1.39 4.38
N HIS A 128 -42.76 0.08 4.19
CA HIS A 128 -42.80 -0.75 2.97
C HIS A 128 -41.78 -0.70 1.81
N ASN A 129 -41.36 -1.94 1.48
CA ASN A 129 -40.79 -2.50 0.26
C ASN A 129 -39.35 -2.09 -0.08
N PHE A 130 -38.38 -2.98 0.14
CA PHE A 130 -37.51 -3.51 -0.92
C PHE A 130 -36.78 -4.78 -0.43
N LEU A 131 -36.82 -5.77 -1.32
CA LEU A 131 -36.19 -7.10 -1.33
C LEU A 131 -35.02 -7.31 -0.34
N ILE A 132 -35.28 -8.13 0.69
CA ILE A 132 -34.25 -8.67 1.58
C ILE A 132 -33.49 -9.77 0.82
N ILE A 133 -32.29 -9.46 0.32
CA ILE A 133 -31.32 -10.53 0.04
C ILE A 133 -30.66 -10.85 1.38
N LYS A 134 -31.23 -11.88 2.00
CA LYS A 134 -30.74 -12.52 3.22
C LYS A 134 -29.41 -13.20 2.88
N LEU A 135 -28.27 -12.55 3.12
CA LEU A 135 -27.05 -13.29 3.44
C LEU A 135 -27.25 -13.79 4.87
N CYS A 136 -27.78 -15.01 4.99
CA CYS A 136 -28.11 -15.61 6.27
C CYS A 136 -26.82 -15.81 7.07
N THR A 137 -26.79 -15.17 8.21
CA THR A 137 -25.78 -15.22 9.26
C THR A 137 -25.64 -16.62 9.87
N THR A 138 -24.42 -17.14 9.98
CA THR A 138 -23.94 -18.00 11.08
C THR A 138 -22.42 -17.91 11.13
N GLN A 139 -21.87 -17.08 12.03
CA GLN A 139 -20.47 -17.07 12.51
C GLN A 139 -19.35 -17.33 11.46
N ALA A 140 -19.06 -16.35 10.62
CA ALA A 140 -17.82 -16.29 9.83
C ALA A 140 -17.53 -14.82 9.46
N PRO A 141 -16.35 -14.23 9.81
CA PRO A 141 -16.06 -12.85 9.47
C PRO A 141 -15.80 -12.70 7.97
N LEU A 142 -16.40 -11.69 7.32
CA LEU A 142 -16.07 -11.28 5.95
C LEU A 142 -14.55 -11.14 5.84
N VAL A 143 -13.93 -11.75 4.83
CA VAL A 143 -12.48 -11.62 4.59
C VAL A 143 -12.22 -10.60 3.50
N VAL A 144 -11.50 -9.53 3.85
CA VAL A 144 -11.00 -8.57 2.88
C VAL A 144 -9.57 -8.93 2.50
N VAL A 145 -9.37 -9.31 1.24
CA VAL A 145 -8.09 -9.71 0.67
C VAL A 145 -7.51 -8.55 -0.13
N PHE A 146 -6.27 -8.14 0.17
CA PHE A 146 -5.73 -6.86 -0.30
C PHE A 146 -4.39 -6.95 -1.05
N ASN A 147 -4.28 -6.23 -2.19
CA ASN A 147 -2.99 -5.96 -2.86
C ASN A 147 -2.44 -4.57 -2.47
N PHE A 148 -1.20 -4.53 -1.98
CA PHE A 148 -0.61 -3.40 -1.25
C PHE A 148 -0.71 -2.02 -1.93
N MET A 149 -1.33 -1.05 -1.24
CA MET A 149 -1.27 0.38 -1.60
C MET A 149 -0.79 1.24 -0.45
N LYS A 150 -0.12 2.36 -0.78
CA LYS A 150 0.31 3.39 0.17
C LYS A 150 -0.91 4.06 0.82
N GLY A 151 -1.08 3.95 2.15
CA GLY A 151 -2.11 4.71 2.86
C GLY A 151 -2.32 4.31 4.32
N ARG A 152 -2.06 5.25 5.23
CA ARG A 152 -2.50 5.21 6.64
C ARG A 152 -4.02 5.26 6.70
N ARG A 153 -4.75 4.13 6.73
CA ARG A 153 -6.22 4.11 7.01
C ARG A 153 -6.88 2.72 7.12
N ILE A 154 -6.15 1.64 7.43
CA ILE A 154 -6.74 0.31 7.72
C ILE A 154 -7.55 0.28 9.03
N LEU A 155 -7.36 1.28 9.91
CA LEU A 155 -8.07 1.43 11.18
C LEU A 155 -9.61 1.35 11.08
N LYS A 156 -10.21 1.79 9.96
CA LYS A 156 -11.66 1.68 9.77
C LYS A 156 -12.12 0.22 9.59
N LEU A 157 -11.38 -0.58 8.81
CA LEU A 157 -11.67 -2.01 8.62
C LEU A 157 -11.48 -2.78 9.92
N ARG A 158 -10.41 -2.48 10.68
CA ARG A 158 -10.12 -3.17 11.96
C ARG A 158 -11.17 -2.99 13.05
N ARG A 159 -12.04 -1.98 12.94
CA ARG A 159 -13.15 -1.75 13.88
C ARG A 159 -14.42 -2.50 13.50
N ALA A 160 -14.48 -3.05 12.30
CA ALA A 160 -15.60 -3.86 11.84
C ALA A 160 -15.35 -5.35 12.16
N PRO A 161 -16.41 -6.16 12.28
CA PRO A 161 -16.29 -7.60 12.53
C PRO A 161 -15.87 -8.36 11.26
N VAL A 162 -14.71 -8.02 10.71
CA VAL A 162 -14.16 -8.56 9.47
C VAL A 162 -12.72 -9.02 9.68
N ASN A 163 -12.36 -10.11 9.00
CA ASN A 163 -10.98 -10.56 8.92
C ASN A 163 -10.29 -9.86 7.75
N VAL A 164 -9.01 -9.55 7.88
CA VAL A 164 -8.23 -8.92 6.81
C VAL A 164 -7.02 -9.80 6.49
N LYS A 165 -6.82 -10.07 5.20
CA LYS A 165 -5.65 -10.79 4.70
C LYS A 165 -4.94 -9.94 3.64
N PHE A 166 -3.64 -9.80 3.77
CA PHE A 166 -2.79 -9.11 2.81
C PHE A 166 -2.19 -10.12 1.85
N VAL A 167 -2.41 -9.95 0.56
CA VAL A 167 -1.91 -10.87 -0.48
C VAL A 167 -0.99 -10.20 -1.47
N THR A 168 0.07 -10.91 -1.88
CA THR A 168 0.97 -10.41 -2.93
C THR A 168 1.66 -11.52 -3.71
N ASN A 169 1.87 -11.28 -5.01
CA ASN A 169 2.72 -12.08 -5.87
C ASN A 169 4.18 -11.58 -5.79
N THR A 170 4.83 -11.78 -4.65
CA THR A 170 6.26 -11.51 -4.49
C THR A 170 7.08 -12.78 -4.74
N THR A 171 8.22 -12.62 -5.40
CA THR A 171 9.22 -13.68 -5.63
C THR A 171 10.56 -13.38 -4.98
N LYS A 172 10.69 -12.21 -4.35
CA LYS A 172 11.99 -11.66 -3.94
C LYS A 172 12.15 -11.64 -2.45
N GLU A 173 11.17 -11.09 -1.73
CA GLU A 173 11.26 -10.85 -0.30
C GLU A 173 10.44 -11.87 0.48
N CYS A 174 11.04 -12.43 1.55
CA CYS A 174 10.35 -13.28 2.53
C CYS A 174 9.25 -12.51 3.29
N LYS A 175 8.39 -13.27 3.98
CA LYS A 175 7.27 -12.72 4.75
C LYS A 175 7.71 -11.71 5.82
N ARG A 176 8.78 -11.99 6.55
CA ARG A 176 9.32 -11.10 7.59
C ARG A 176 9.76 -9.74 7.03
N ILE A 177 10.52 -9.74 5.93
CA ILE A 177 10.98 -8.49 5.28
C ILE A 177 9.78 -7.66 4.80
N LEU A 178 8.77 -8.33 4.22
CA LEU A 178 7.53 -7.68 3.81
C LEU A 178 6.80 -7.07 5.01
N PHE A 179 6.65 -7.83 6.11
CA PHE A 179 6.04 -7.37 7.36
C PHE A 179 6.75 -6.15 7.94
N GLU A 180 8.08 -6.19 8.07
CA GLU A 180 8.90 -5.08 8.58
C GLU A 180 8.78 -3.83 7.71
N ARG A 181 8.72 -3.99 6.38
CA ARG A 181 8.49 -2.86 5.46
C ARG A 181 7.12 -2.23 5.70
N LEU A 182 6.09 -3.02 5.95
CA LEU A 182 4.73 -2.53 6.18
C LEU A 182 4.60 -1.85 7.55
N LYS A 183 5.20 -2.42 8.59
CA LYS A 183 5.30 -1.79 9.91
C LYS A 183 6.01 -0.43 9.83
N ARG A 184 7.11 -0.32 9.05
CA ARG A 184 7.80 0.96 8.80
C ARG A 184 6.95 2.00 8.06
N LEU A 185 5.99 1.54 7.27
CA LEU A 185 4.98 2.40 6.63
C LEU A 185 3.77 2.68 7.55
N GLU A 186 3.88 2.33 8.83
CA GLU A 186 2.86 2.52 9.87
C GLU A 186 1.56 1.78 9.58
N PHE A 187 1.64 0.66 8.87
CA PHE A 187 0.52 -0.27 8.78
C PHE A 187 0.38 -1.05 10.08
N ASP A 188 -0.80 -0.94 10.68
CA ASP A 188 -1.20 -1.76 11.81
C ASP A 188 -1.66 -3.12 11.28
N ILE A 189 -0.71 -4.07 11.17
CA ILE A 189 -0.91 -5.43 10.67
C ILE A 189 -0.19 -6.46 11.55
N GLU A 190 -0.63 -7.71 11.49
CA GLU A 190 0.05 -8.88 12.08
C GLU A 190 0.69 -9.73 10.98
N GLU A 191 1.77 -10.45 11.30
CA GLU A 191 2.47 -11.28 10.31
C GLU A 191 1.58 -12.43 9.79
N THR A 192 0.69 -12.95 10.63
CA THR A 192 -0.31 -13.97 10.28
C THR A 192 -1.33 -13.49 9.25
N GLU A 193 -1.52 -12.18 9.12
CA GLU A 193 -2.42 -11.58 8.12
C GLU A 193 -1.76 -11.55 6.72
N ILE A 194 -0.46 -11.83 6.59
CA ILE A 194 0.26 -11.79 5.31
C ILE A 194 0.29 -13.18 4.65
N PHE A 195 -0.15 -13.23 3.40
CA PHE A 195 -0.06 -14.39 2.52
C PHE A 195 0.63 -14.00 1.20
N THR A 196 1.66 -14.75 0.82
CA THR A 196 2.46 -14.46 -0.38
C THR A 196 2.46 -15.65 -1.32
N SER A 197 2.80 -15.42 -2.59
CA SER A 197 3.03 -16.51 -3.53
C SER A 197 4.20 -17.42 -3.13
N LEU A 198 5.16 -16.92 -2.33
CA LEU A 198 6.18 -17.76 -1.68
C LEU A 198 5.57 -18.67 -0.61
N THR A 199 4.64 -18.16 0.20
CA THR A 199 3.92 -18.99 1.18
C THR A 199 3.10 -20.07 0.48
N ALA A 200 2.43 -19.73 -0.62
CA ALA A 200 1.68 -20.69 -1.43
C ALA A 200 2.59 -21.78 -2.04
N ALA A 201 3.77 -21.39 -2.56
CA ALA A 201 4.78 -22.31 -3.06
C ALA A 201 5.28 -23.27 -1.96
N ARG A 202 5.59 -22.73 -0.78
CA ARG A 202 6.00 -23.51 0.39
C ARG A 202 4.92 -24.52 0.79
N SER A 203 3.66 -24.09 0.91
CA SER A 203 2.55 -24.99 1.27
C SER A 203 2.35 -26.11 0.26
N LEU A 204 2.57 -25.84 -1.04
CA LEU A 204 2.52 -26.89 -2.06
C LEU A 204 3.69 -27.88 -1.95
N VAL A 205 4.90 -27.40 -1.67
CA VAL A 205 6.08 -28.24 -1.42
C VAL A 205 5.84 -29.16 -0.22
N GLU A 206 5.30 -28.62 0.88
CA GLU A 206 4.95 -29.39 2.09
C GLU A 206 3.86 -30.42 1.78
N GLN A 207 2.81 -30.03 1.07
CA GLN A 207 1.70 -30.92 0.70
C GLN A 207 2.14 -32.07 -0.20
N GLN A 208 3.07 -31.82 -1.12
CA GLN A 208 3.62 -32.85 -2.01
C GLN A 208 4.76 -33.65 -1.36
N ASN A 209 5.24 -33.23 -0.18
CA ASN A 209 6.38 -33.81 0.52
C ASN A 209 7.63 -33.95 -0.37
N VAL A 210 7.98 -32.86 -1.06
CA VAL A 210 9.11 -32.78 -2.00
C VAL A 210 10.26 -31.93 -1.47
N ARG A 211 11.46 -32.16 -2.01
CA ARG A 211 12.69 -31.43 -1.71
C ARG A 211 13.04 -30.52 -2.88
N PRO A 212 12.85 -29.19 -2.77
CA PRO A 212 12.95 -28.32 -3.94
C PRO A 212 14.38 -27.87 -4.22
N LEU A 213 14.75 -27.88 -5.50
CA LEU A 213 15.75 -26.96 -6.05
C LEU A 213 15.11 -25.57 -6.11
N LEU A 214 15.55 -24.68 -5.23
CA LEU A 214 15.04 -23.31 -5.13
C LEU A 214 15.78 -22.38 -6.10
N LEU A 215 15.08 -21.93 -7.15
CA LEU A 215 15.50 -20.87 -8.06
C LEU A 215 14.76 -19.57 -7.71
N VAL A 216 15.05 -19.04 -6.52
CA VAL A 216 14.45 -17.82 -5.95
C VAL A 216 15.56 -16.86 -5.51
N GLU A 217 15.21 -15.60 -5.24
CA GLU A 217 16.19 -14.63 -4.75
C GLU A 217 16.62 -14.97 -3.30
N ASN A 218 17.83 -14.61 -2.91
CA ASN A 218 18.35 -14.93 -1.57
C ASN A 218 17.45 -14.39 -0.45
N SER A 219 16.88 -13.19 -0.63
CA SER A 219 15.98 -12.61 0.37
C SER A 219 14.62 -13.32 0.49
N ALA A 220 14.31 -14.30 -0.37
CA ALA A 220 13.12 -15.15 -0.31
C ALA A 220 13.39 -16.50 0.36
N LEU A 221 14.65 -16.92 0.52
CA LEU A 221 15.01 -18.26 1.02
C LEU A 221 14.54 -18.51 2.46
N GLU A 222 14.42 -17.44 3.25
CA GLU A 222 13.93 -17.55 4.64
C GLU A 222 12.55 -18.20 4.73
N ASP A 223 11.64 -17.94 3.77
CA ASP A 223 10.31 -18.57 3.71
C ASP A 223 10.38 -20.10 3.53
N PHE A 224 11.52 -20.65 3.06
CA PHE A 224 11.77 -22.08 2.90
C PHE A 224 12.78 -22.64 3.91
N SER A 225 13.37 -21.81 4.77
CA SER A 225 14.50 -22.23 5.61
C SER A 225 14.14 -23.23 6.72
N VAL A 226 12.96 -23.11 7.31
CA VAL A 226 12.50 -23.98 8.40
C VAL A 226 11.68 -25.13 7.82
N GLY A 227 12.07 -26.37 8.09
CA GLY A 227 11.27 -27.56 7.81
C GLY A 227 11.20 -28.01 6.34
N ILE A 228 11.88 -27.33 5.41
CA ILE A 228 11.99 -27.77 4.01
C ILE A 228 13.41 -28.29 3.78
N GLU A 229 13.53 -29.57 3.44
CA GLU A 229 14.81 -30.16 3.05
C GLU A 229 15.11 -29.84 1.58
N THR A 230 16.34 -29.40 1.29
CA THR A 230 16.79 -29.06 -0.07
C THR A 230 17.97 -29.93 -0.56
N SER A 231 18.45 -30.86 0.26
CA SER A 231 19.40 -31.91 -0.15
C SER A 231 18.76 -32.82 -1.20
N ASP A 232 19.56 -33.28 -2.16
CA ASP A 232 19.13 -34.22 -3.21
C ASP A 232 17.75 -33.85 -3.81
N PRO A 233 17.65 -32.69 -4.49
CA PRO A 233 16.37 -32.11 -4.84
C PRO A 233 15.59 -32.98 -5.83
N ASN A 234 14.29 -33.14 -5.59
CA ASN A 234 13.36 -33.89 -6.43
C ASN A 234 12.14 -33.05 -6.88
N ALA A 235 12.19 -31.73 -6.70
CA ALA A 235 11.25 -30.75 -7.23
C ALA A 235 12.01 -29.50 -7.69
N VAL A 236 11.40 -28.66 -8.53
CA VAL A 236 11.96 -27.36 -8.94
C VAL A 236 10.98 -26.27 -8.56
N VAL A 237 11.39 -25.33 -7.73
CA VAL A 237 10.60 -24.11 -7.43
C VAL A 237 11.28 -22.93 -8.08
N ILE A 238 10.58 -22.23 -8.97
CA ILE A 238 11.13 -21.13 -9.75
C ILE A 238 10.37 -19.81 -9.52
N GLY A 239 11.11 -18.82 -9.03
CA GLY A 239 10.72 -17.42 -8.92
C GLY A 239 11.55 -16.53 -9.84
N LEU A 240 11.56 -15.22 -9.59
CA LEU A 240 12.46 -14.30 -10.29
C LEU A 240 13.82 -14.28 -9.60
N ALA A 241 14.78 -15.03 -10.13
CA ALA A 241 16.13 -15.17 -9.57
C ALA A 241 17.20 -14.91 -10.66
N PRO A 242 17.49 -13.64 -11.01
CA PRO A 242 18.42 -13.30 -12.09
C PRO A 242 19.78 -14.00 -11.97
N ASP A 243 20.33 -14.11 -10.76
CA ASP A 243 21.63 -14.76 -10.51
C ASP A 243 21.62 -16.27 -10.78
N HIS A 244 20.43 -16.89 -10.73
CA HIS A 244 20.22 -18.31 -11.02
C HIS A 244 19.80 -18.58 -12.47
N PHE A 245 19.53 -17.55 -13.26
CA PHE A 245 19.08 -17.68 -14.65
C PHE A 245 20.24 -17.77 -15.63
N ASN A 246 21.16 -18.68 -15.33
CA ASN A 246 22.29 -19.06 -16.18
C ASN A 246 22.11 -20.49 -16.71
N TYR A 247 22.87 -20.86 -17.76
CA TYR A 247 22.73 -22.15 -18.43
C TYR A 247 22.91 -23.34 -17.47
N GLN A 248 23.92 -23.28 -16.59
CA GLN A 248 24.27 -24.37 -15.69
C GLN A 248 23.13 -24.68 -14.71
N THR A 249 22.60 -23.65 -14.06
CA THR A 249 21.50 -23.78 -13.10
C THR A 249 20.21 -24.20 -13.79
N MET A 250 19.88 -23.61 -14.95
CA MET A 250 18.69 -23.99 -15.72
C MET A 250 18.77 -25.43 -16.24
N ASN A 251 19.94 -25.87 -16.70
CA ASN A 251 20.16 -27.25 -17.16
C ASN A 251 20.08 -28.27 -16.01
N LYS A 252 20.48 -27.88 -14.79
CA LYS A 252 20.25 -28.70 -13.59
C LYS A 252 18.75 -28.88 -13.33
N ALA A 253 17.98 -27.79 -13.34
CA ALA A 253 16.53 -27.84 -13.17
C ALA A 253 15.85 -28.68 -14.27
N PHE A 254 16.26 -28.49 -15.52
CA PHE A 254 15.80 -29.28 -16.67
C PHE A 254 15.96 -30.79 -16.45
N ARG A 255 17.15 -31.24 -16.02
CA ARG A 255 17.41 -32.66 -15.76
C ARG A 255 16.52 -33.24 -14.67
N LEU A 256 16.34 -32.50 -13.56
CA LEU A 256 15.43 -32.93 -12.50
C LEU A 256 14.00 -33.12 -13.03
N ILE A 257 13.53 -32.20 -13.87
CA ILE A 257 12.17 -32.28 -14.43
C ILE A 257 12.04 -33.47 -15.40
N LEU A 258 13.07 -33.78 -16.19
CA LEU A 258 13.10 -34.99 -17.01
C LEU A 258 13.05 -36.28 -16.17
N ASP A 259 13.67 -36.26 -15.00
CA ASP A 259 13.62 -37.37 -14.02
C ASP A 259 12.27 -37.44 -13.27
N GLY A 260 11.31 -36.58 -13.61
CA GLY A 260 9.94 -36.57 -13.06
C GLY A 260 9.69 -35.56 -11.96
N ALA A 261 10.65 -34.67 -11.65
CA ALA A 261 10.47 -33.64 -10.64
C ALA A 261 9.36 -32.63 -11.05
N PRO A 262 8.43 -32.27 -10.14
CA PRO A 262 7.43 -31.26 -10.44
C PRO A 262 8.08 -29.88 -10.60
N LEU A 263 7.64 -29.16 -11.65
CA LEU A 263 7.99 -27.77 -11.87
C LEU A 263 6.94 -26.85 -11.23
N ILE A 264 7.32 -26.15 -10.16
CA ILE A 264 6.46 -25.23 -9.41
C ILE A 264 6.91 -23.80 -9.71
N ALA A 265 6.05 -23.01 -10.36
CA ALA A 265 6.33 -21.62 -10.70
C ALA A 265 5.58 -20.67 -9.75
N ILE A 266 6.30 -19.74 -9.13
CA ILE A 266 5.68 -18.77 -8.22
C ILE A 266 4.71 -17.85 -8.99
N HIS A 267 5.11 -17.38 -10.18
CA HIS A 267 4.23 -16.74 -11.16
C HIS A 267 4.89 -16.77 -12.55
N LYS A 268 4.12 -16.52 -13.62
CA LYS A 268 4.61 -16.52 -15.02
C LYS A 268 4.59 -15.14 -15.68
N ALA A 269 4.92 -14.09 -14.91
CA ALA A 269 4.97 -12.74 -15.45
C ALA A 269 6.00 -12.64 -16.57
N ARG A 270 5.60 -12.08 -17.72
CA ARG A 270 6.46 -11.92 -18.91
C ARG A 270 7.63 -10.98 -18.65
N TYR A 271 7.34 -9.86 -17.99
CA TYR A 271 8.29 -8.81 -17.67
C TYR A 271 7.86 -8.04 -16.42
N TYR A 272 8.76 -7.24 -15.88
CA TYR A 272 8.49 -6.27 -14.82
C TYR A 272 9.20 -4.94 -15.10
N LYS A 273 8.72 -3.85 -14.49
CA LYS A 273 9.30 -2.51 -14.66
C LYS A 273 10.39 -2.26 -13.63
N ARG A 274 11.59 -1.92 -14.10
CA ARG A 274 12.73 -1.43 -13.31
C ARG A 274 12.94 0.07 -13.56
N LYS A 275 13.92 0.67 -12.87
CA LYS A 275 14.33 2.07 -13.07
C LYS A 275 14.88 2.33 -14.47
N ASP A 276 15.54 1.33 -15.04
CA ASP A 276 16.21 1.33 -16.35
C ASP A 276 15.33 0.82 -17.50
N GLY A 277 14.06 0.47 -17.25
CA GLY A 277 13.12 0.03 -18.28
C GLY A 277 12.42 -1.28 -17.96
N LEU A 278 11.94 -1.97 -18.99
CA LEU A 278 11.34 -3.30 -18.85
C LEU A 278 12.44 -4.35 -18.75
N ALA A 279 12.28 -5.31 -17.83
CA ALA A 279 13.16 -6.46 -17.70
C ALA A 279 12.36 -7.75 -17.67
N LEU A 280 13.00 -8.86 -18.07
CA LEU A 280 12.40 -10.19 -18.10
C LEU A 280 11.92 -10.59 -16.71
N GLY A 281 10.69 -11.11 -16.65
CA GLY A 281 10.16 -11.75 -15.46
C GLY A 281 10.61 -13.21 -15.38
N PRO A 282 10.05 -14.00 -14.46
CA PRO A 282 10.32 -15.44 -14.40
C PRO A 282 9.63 -16.22 -15.53
N GLY A 283 8.55 -15.69 -16.13
CA GLY A 283 7.75 -16.37 -17.14
C GLY A 283 8.54 -16.92 -18.33
N PRO A 284 9.47 -16.17 -18.96
CA PRO A 284 10.34 -16.69 -20.02
C PRO A 284 11.17 -17.92 -19.61
N PHE A 285 11.72 -17.93 -18.40
CA PHE A 285 12.54 -19.04 -17.90
C PHE A 285 11.69 -20.26 -17.54
N VAL A 286 10.52 -20.04 -16.94
CA VAL A 286 9.53 -21.09 -16.71
C VAL A 286 9.11 -21.72 -18.03
N THR A 287 8.76 -20.88 -19.02
CA THR A 287 8.30 -21.36 -20.34
C THR A 287 9.41 -22.08 -21.09
N GLY A 288 10.67 -21.66 -20.93
CA GLY A 288 11.83 -22.36 -21.48
C GLY A 288 11.98 -23.78 -20.92
N LEU A 289 11.79 -23.95 -19.61
CA LEU A 289 11.78 -25.28 -18.98
C LEU A 289 10.59 -26.10 -19.47
N GLU A 290 9.37 -25.56 -19.43
CA GLU A 290 8.15 -26.23 -19.93
C GLU A 290 8.32 -26.71 -21.37
N TYR A 291 8.89 -25.87 -22.24
CA TYR A 291 9.14 -26.20 -23.65
C TYR A 291 10.18 -27.31 -23.79
N ALA A 292 11.28 -27.24 -23.02
CA ALA A 292 12.34 -28.23 -23.10
C ALA A 292 11.91 -29.62 -22.60
N THR A 293 10.97 -29.68 -21.65
CA THR A 293 10.54 -30.93 -21.00
C THR A 293 9.18 -31.42 -21.46
N ASP A 294 8.48 -30.69 -22.33
CA ASP A 294 7.08 -30.92 -22.70
C ASP A 294 6.14 -31.11 -21.49
N THR A 295 6.39 -30.34 -20.43
CA THR A 295 5.59 -30.36 -19.20
C THR A 295 5.00 -28.97 -18.92
N LYS A 296 4.02 -28.91 -18.01
CA LYS A 296 3.44 -27.65 -17.54
C LYS A 296 3.82 -27.39 -16.09
N ALA A 297 4.25 -26.17 -15.82
CA ALA A 297 4.51 -25.73 -14.47
C ALA A 297 3.20 -25.62 -13.68
N THR A 298 3.21 -26.07 -12.43
CA THR A 298 2.15 -25.74 -11.47
C THR A 298 2.40 -24.31 -11.00
N VAL A 299 1.55 -23.38 -11.41
CA VAL A 299 1.62 -21.98 -10.98
C VAL A 299 0.89 -21.85 -9.65
N VAL A 300 1.49 -21.14 -8.68
CA VAL A 300 0.92 -21.00 -7.32
C VAL A 300 0.51 -19.58 -6.94
N GLY A 301 0.93 -18.57 -7.71
CA GLY A 301 0.54 -17.18 -7.51
C GLY A 301 -0.75 -16.81 -8.25
N LYS A 302 -1.23 -15.59 -8.02
CA LYS A 302 -2.31 -14.98 -8.83
C LYS A 302 -1.99 -15.04 -10.33
N PRO A 303 -2.97 -15.29 -11.23
CA PRO A 303 -4.43 -15.39 -11.00
C PRO A 303 -4.94 -16.79 -10.60
N GLU A 304 -4.07 -17.72 -10.21
CA GLU A 304 -4.51 -19.11 -9.99
C GLU A 304 -5.52 -19.24 -8.86
N ARG A 305 -6.56 -20.05 -9.07
CA ARG A 305 -7.65 -20.25 -8.10
C ARG A 305 -7.13 -20.74 -6.75
N THR A 306 -6.14 -21.64 -6.78
CA THR A 306 -5.51 -22.18 -5.58
C THR A 306 -4.95 -21.07 -4.69
N PHE A 307 -4.33 -20.03 -5.25
CA PHE A 307 -3.80 -18.91 -4.47
C PHE A 307 -4.87 -18.24 -3.59
N PHE A 308 -6.06 -17.99 -4.15
CA PHE A 308 -7.15 -17.34 -3.43
C PHE A 308 -7.75 -18.25 -2.37
N LEU A 309 -7.96 -19.53 -2.69
CA LEU A 309 -8.47 -20.51 -1.73
C LEU A 309 -7.49 -20.71 -0.55
N GLU A 310 -6.19 -20.75 -0.84
CA GLU A 310 -5.14 -20.83 0.17
C GLU A 310 -5.08 -19.57 1.04
N ALA A 311 -5.30 -18.38 0.46
CA ALA A 311 -5.34 -17.14 1.23
C ALA A 311 -6.51 -17.11 2.23
N LEU A 312 -7.61 -17.80 1.92
CA LEU A 312 -8.76 -17.99 2.80
C LEU A 312 -8.59 -19.17 3.76
N ARG A 313 -7.56 -20.02 3.57
CA ARG A 313 -7.29 -21.15 4.46
C ARG A 313 -7.05 -20.64 5.88
N ASN A 314 -7.69 -21.30 6.86
CA ASN A 314 -7.73 -20.92 8.29
C ASN A 314 -8.54 -19.66 8.60
N LEU A 315 -9.20 -19.07 7.61
CA LEU A 315 -10.30 -18.15 7.82
C LEU A 315 -11.55 -19.00 7.58
N ASP A 316 -12.34 -19.24 8.62
CA ASP A 316 -13.60 -20.01 8.51
C ASP A 316 -14.59 -19.22 7.66
N CYS A 317 -14.38 -19.22 6.34
CA CYS A 317 -15.07 -18.41 5.36
C CYS A 317 -15.07 -19.13 4.01
N LYS A 318 -16.18 -19.01 3.29
CA LYS A 318 -16.29 -19.48 1.91
C LYS A 318 -15.82 -18.39 0.94
N PRO A 319 -15.38 -18.73 -0.28
CA PRO A 319 -15.00 -17.72 -1.27
C PRO A 319 -16.08 -16.68 -1.53
N GLU A 320 -17.36 -17.08 -1.51
CA GLU A 320 -18.52 -16.20 -1.72
C GLU A 320 -18.70 -15.16 -0.60
N GLU A 321 -18.08 -15.39 0.56
CA GLU A 321 -18.08 -14.52 1.73
C GLU A 321 -16.83 -13.64 1.80
N ALA A 322 -16.00 -13.65 0.75
CA ALA A 322 -14.76 -12.89 0.69
C ALA A 322 -14.75 -11.86 -0.44
N ILE A 323 -14.06 -10.74 -0.19
CA ILE A 323 -13.91 -9.63 -1.12
C ILE A 323 -12.42 -9.40 -1.39
N MET A 324 -12.02 -9.51 -2.66
CA MET A 324 -10.69 -9.11 -3.12
C MET A 324 -10.70 -7.65 -3.55
N ILE A 325 -9.74 -6.85 -3.04
CA ILE A 325 -9.49 -5.48 -3.49
C ILE A 325 -8.10 -5.43 -4.13
N GLY A 326 -8.04 -5.03 -5.40
CA GLY A 326 -6.79 -5.01 -6.16
C GLY A 326 -6.78 -4.01 -7.31
N ASP A 327 -5.60 -3.74 -7.84
CA ASP A 327 -5.36 -2.82 -8.96
C ASP A 327 -5.12 -3.54 -10.29
N ASP A 328 -4.90 -4.86 -10.27
CA ASP A 328 -4.70 -5.67 -11.45
C ASP A 328 -5.99 -6.42 -11.82
N VAL A 329 -6.65 -5.98 -12.89
CA VAL A 329 -7.97 -6.55 -13.26
C VAL A 329 -7.91 -8.04 -13.60
N ARG A 330 -6.78 -8.55 -14.11
CA ARG A 330 -6.66 -9.97 -14.46
C ARG A 330 -6.17 -10.78 -13.27
N ASP A 331 -5.04 -10.37 -12.69
CA ASP A 331 -4.38 -11.13 -11.64
C ASP A 331 -5.18 -11.08 -10.34
N ASP A 332 -5.65 -9.91 -9.93
CA ASP A 332 -6.39 -9.75 -8.67
C ASP A 332 -7.86 -10.08 -8.85
N ILE A 333 -8.53 -9.35 -9.75
CA ILE A 333 -10.00 -9.34 -9.80
C ILE A 333 -10.53 -10.57 -10.55
N GLY A 334 -10.03 -10.82 -11.75
CA GLY A 334 -10.38 -12.00 -12.54
C GLY A 334 -10.08 -13.30 -11.79
N GLY A 335 -8.87 -13.41 -11.20
CA GLY A 335 -8.48 -14.56 -10.39
C GLY A 335 -9.41 -14.80 -9.19
N ALA A 336 -9.74 -13.74 -8.43
CA ALA A 336 -10.62 -13.84 -7.27
C ALA A 336 -12.06 -14.22 -7.67
N GLN A 337 -12.62 -13.60 -8.70
CA GLN A 337 -13.98 -13.89 -9.18
C GLN A 337 -14.12 -15.32 -9.73
N ASN A 338 -13.12 -15.80 -10.46
CA ASN A 338 -13.08 -17.20 -10.90
C ASN A 338 -12.96 -18.19 -9.73
N SER A 339 -12.56 -17.71 -8.56
CA SER A 339 -12.49 -18.50 -7.31
C SER A 339 -13.78 -18.45 -6.49
N GLY A 340 -14.76 -17.62 -6.87
CA GLY A 340 -16.04 -17.42 -6.18
C GLY A 340 -16.13 -16.13 -5.35
N MET A 341 -15.06 -15.33 -5.28
CA MET A 341 -15.02 -14.11 -4.48
C MET A 341 -15.63 -12.91 -5.21
N MET A 342 -16.07 -11.89 -4.46
CA MET A 342 -16.34 -10.58 -5.04
C MET A 342 -15.03 -9.82 -5.29
N GLY A 343 -14.92 -9.14 -6.43
CA GLY A 343 -13.73 -8.38 -6.80
C GLY A 343 -14.00 -6.89 -6.94
N ILE A 344 -13.31 -6.06 -6.15
CA ILE A 344 -13.35 -4.60 -6.25
C ILE A 344 -12.05 -4.11 -6.91
N LEU A 345 -12.16 -3.62 -8.14
CA LEU A 345 -11.05 -3.00 -8.87
C LEU A 345 -10.83 -1.57 -8.37
N VAL A 346 -9.60 -1.21 -8.02
CA VAL A 346 -9.25 0.18 -7.68
C VAL A 346 -8.48 0.85 -8.81
N LYS A 347 -8.78 2.13 -9.10
CA LYS A 347 -8.15 2.90 -10.19
C LYS A 347 -6.78 3.48 -9.83
N THR A 348 -6.12 2.93 -8.83
CA THR A 348 -4.77 3.27 -8.39
C THR A 348 -3.76 2.24 -8.90
N GLY A 349 -2.46 2.48 -8.74
CA GLY A 349 -1.44 1.46 -9.06
C GLY A 349 -1.30 1.17 -10.56
N LYS A 350 -1.40 -0.12 -10.92
CA LYS A 350 -1.25 -0.63 -12.30
C LYS A 350 -2.42 -0.30 -13.21
N TYR A 351 -3.60 -0.01 -12.65
CA TYR A 351 -4.83 0.23 -13.40
C TYR A 351 -4.62 1.21 -14.57
N ARG A 352 -5.27 0.90 -15.70
CA ARG A 352 -5.43 1.77 -16.86
C ARG A 352 -6.91 1.85 -17.23
N GLN A 353 -7.32 2.99 -17.77
CA GLN A 353 -8.69 3.17 -18.25
C GLN A 353 -9.05 2.09 -19.28
N GLY A 354 -10.21 1.45 -19.11
CA GLY A 354 -10.63 0.31 -19.92
C GLY A 354 -10.15 -1.05 -19.41
N ASP A 355 -9.45 -1.11 -18.27
CA ASP A 355 -9.15 -2.37 -17.61
C ASP A 355 -10.41 -3.08 -17.13
N GLU A 356 -11.41 -2.33 -16.66
CA GLU A 356 -12.69 -2.80 -16.13
C GLU A 356 -13.52 -3.67 -17.10
N VAL A 357 -13.25 -3.59 -18.40
CA VAL A 357 -13.91 -4.40 -19.44
C VAL A 357 -13.06 -5.56 -19.95
N LYS A 358 -11.86 -5.78 -19.39
CA LYS A 358 -10.92 -6.83 -19.86
C LYS A 358 -11.23 -8.23 -19.35
N ILE A 359 -12.17 -8.36 -18.42
CA ILE A 359 -12.60 -9.63 -17.83
C ILE A 359 -14.13 -9.77 -17.94
N ASN A 360 -14.60 -11.01 -17.97
CA ASN A 360 -16.02 -11.34 -17.93
C ASN A 360 -16.24 -12.50 -16.94
N PRO A 361 -17.11 -12.36 -15.91
CA PRO A 361 -17.88 -11.15 -15.57
C PRO A 361 -16.98 -9.95 -15.20
N PRO A 362 -17.48 -8.71 -15.35
CA PRO A 362 -16.72 -7.51 -14.97
C PRO A 362 -16.48 -7.47 -13.44
N PRO A 363 -15.59 -6.59 -12.96
CA PRO A 363 -15.43 -6.33 -11.52
C PRO A 363 -16.79 -6.07 -10.85
N TYR A 364 -17.03 -6.65 -9.66
CA TYR A 364 -18.24 -6.37 -8.87
C TYR A 364 -18.40 -4.86 -8.63
N LEU A 365 -17.29 -4.18 -8.34
CA LEU A 365 -17.25 -2.73 -8.22
C LEU A 365 -15.92 -2.19 -8.75
N THR A 366 -15.94 -0.98 -9.31
CA THR A 366 -14.72 -0.23 -9.61
C THR A 366 -14.71 1.08 -8.82
N CYS A 367 -13.69 1.29 -8.00
CA CYS A 367 -13.54 2.46 -7.12
C CYS A 367 -12.31 3.28 -7.49
N ASP A 368 -12.31 4.59 -7.21
CA ASP A 368 -11.15 5.43 -7.52
C ASP A 368 -9.95 5.17 -6.58
N SER A 369 -10.20 4.61 -5.39
CA SER A 369 -9.14 4.30 -4.42
C SER A 369 -9.55 3.20 -3.43
N PHE A 370 -8.56 2.68 -2.70
CA PHE A 370 -8.77 1.78 -1.57
C PHE A 370 -9.83 2.27 -0.58
N LEU A 371 -9.79 3.56 -0.24
CA LEU A 371 -10.65 4.13 0.79
C LEU A 371 -12.12 4.06 0.42
N GLN A 372 -12.42 4.31 -0.85
CA GLN A 372 -13.79 4.18 -1.36
C GLN A 372 -14.25 2.72 -1.34
N ALA A 373 -13.36 1.77 -1.66
CA ALA A 373 -13.68 0.34 -1.56
C ALA A 373 -13.99 -0.05 -0.11
N VAL A 374 -13.19 0.41 0.85
CA VAL A 374 -13.44 0.19 2.29
C VAL A 374 -14.77 0.80 2.74
N ASP A 375 -15.02 2.06 2.40
CA ASP A 375 -16.26 2.73 2.79
C ASP A 375 -17.49 2.03 2.18
N HIS A 376 -17.39 1.53 0.94
CA HIS A 376 -18.44 0.72 0.31
C HIS A 376 -18.67 -0.60 1.05
N ILE A 377 -17.62 -1.34 1.40
CA ILE A 377 -17.75 -2.60 2.15
C ILE A 377 -18.44 -2.34 3.50
N LEU A 378 -18.00 -1.32 4.24
CA LEU A 378 -18.57 -0.98 5.55
C LEU A 378 -20.04 -0.54 5.48
N GLN A 379 -20.47 0.08 4.38
CA GLN A 379 -21.87 0.46 4.19
C GLN A 379 -22.77 -0.74 3.91
N ASN A 380 -22.25 -1.78 3.24
CA ASN A 380 -22.99 -2.97 2.82
C ASN A 380 -22.82 -4.17 3.78
N LEU A 381 -22.00 -4.04 4.82
CA LEU A 381 -21.82 -5.03 5.90
C LEU A 381 -22.97 -5.08 6.92
N LYS A 382 -24.05 -4.31 6.72
CA LYS A 382 -25.13 -4.12 7.70
C LYS A 382 -26.20 -5.20 7.68
#